data_AF-A0A482X2J2-F1
#
_entry.id   AF-A0A482X2J2-F1
#
_cell.length_a   1.000
_cell.length_b   1.000
_cell.length_c   1.000
_cell.angle_alpha   90.00
_cell.angle_beta   90.00
_cell.angle_gamma   90.00
#
_symmetry.space_group_name_H-M   'P 1'
#
loop_
_entity.id
_entity.type
_entity.pdbx_description
1 polymer ?
#
loop_
_entity_poly.entity_id
_entity_poly.type
_entity_poly.pdbx_seq_one_letter_code
_entity_poly.pdbx_strand_id
1 'polypeptide(L)'
;MASTTATTSKPKMDFIYPKKSAKLDQAKFDGKFKEMIRMQEIASNGWFEKWGFMTKDAVEKIYEEEAEQRGLDKDFMKKRRMRSDNKITEETKFTPKSGPVPDLSSGMVGWRSSDIKYNLEKVGPLYVSPRRYMDPPLRPQDIDLRHQKFIFLG
;
A
#
# COMPACT_ATOMS: atom_id res chain seq x y z
N MET A 1 19.62 22.52 67.32
CA MET A 1 19.43 21.32 66.48
C MET A 1 18.64 21.72 65.25
N ALA A 2 19.30 21.85 64.10
CA ALA A 2 18.65 22.21 62.84
C ALA A 2 18.88 21.07 61.85
N SER A 3 17.79 20.41 61.44
CA SER A 3 17.79 19.26 60.56
C SER A 3 17.80 19.73 59.11
N THR A 4 18.89 19.52 58.38
CA THR A 4 18.98 19.82 56.95
C THR A 4 18.59 18.59 56.15
N THR A 5 17.37 18.55 55.63
CA THR A 5 16.93 17.57 54.63
C THR A 5 17.31 18.07 53.23
N ALA A 6 18.40 17.55 52.67
CA ALA A 6 18.78 17.82 51.28
C ALA A 6 17.98 16.89 50.34
N THR A 7 17.06 17.49 49.60
CA THR A 7 16.21 16.89 48.57
C THR A 7 17.08 16.42 47.40
N THR A 8 17.15 15.10 47.15
CA THR A 8 17.82 14.54 45.97
C THR A 8 17.02 14.88 44.71
N SER A 9 17.46 15.89 43.95
CA SER A 9 16.88 16.21 42.64
C SER A 9 17.33 15.16 41.61
N LYS A 10 16.37 14.52 40.94
CA LYS A 10 16.64 13.61 39.83
C LYS A 10 17.21 14.41 38.65
N PRO A 11 18.24 13.92 37.95
CA PRO A 11 18.77 14.62 36.78
C PRO A 11 17.71 14.70 35.68
N LYS A 12 17.48 15.92 35.16
CA LYS A 12 16.69 16.13 33.94
C LYS A 12 17.42 15.44 32.79
N MET A 13 16.78 14.40 32.22
CA MET A 13 17.20 13.84 30.94
C MET A 13 16.81 14.85 29.85
N ASP A 14 17.77 15.66 29.43
CA ASP A 14 17.61 16.48 28.24
C ASP A 14 17.59 15.53 27.03
N PHE A 15 16.39 15.21 26.55
CA PHE A 15 16.22 14.55 25.25
C PHE A 15 16.73 15.50 24.17
N ILE A 16 17.99 15.31 23.78
CA ILE A 16 18.58 15.96 22.60
C ILE A 16 17.88 15.36 21.39
N TYR A 17 16.81 16.02 20.92
CA TYR A 17 16.30 15.75 19.58
C TYR A 17 17.42 16.04 18.58
N PRO A 18 17.87 15.07 17.77
CA PRO A 18 18.87 15.35 16.76
C PRO A 18 18.33 16.43 15.81
N LYS A 19 19.08 17.54 15.73
CA LYS A 19 18.74 18.70 14.90
C LYS A 19 18.62 18.29 13.43
N LYS A 20 17.45 18.56 12.87
CA LYS A 20 17.05 18.74 11.46
C LYS A 20 18.06 18.29 10.40
N SER A 21 17.70 17.19 9.73
CA SER A 21 18.04 16.74 8.37
C SER A 21 19.19 17.46 7.67
N ALA A 22 20.30 16.75 7.47
CA ALA A 22 21.32 17.12 6.50
C ALA A 22 20.66 17.54 5.18
N LYS A 23 21.00 18.74 4.67
CA LYS A 23 20.52 19.20 3.36
C LYS A 23 20.96 18.16 2.33
N LEU A 24 19.99 17.42 1.81
CA LEU A 24 20.22 16.41 0.79
C LEU A 24 20.77 17.12 -0.44
N ASP A 25 21.92 16.65 -0.92
CA ASP A 25 22.60 17.21 -2.09
C ASP A 25 21.74 16.93 -3.33
N GLN A 26 20.98 17.95 -3.73
CA GLN A 26 19.95 17.82 -4.76
C GLN A 26 20.53 17.34 -6.11
N ALA A 27 21.78 17.70 -6.43
CA ALA A 27 22.46 17.24 -7.63
C ALA A 27 22.78 15.74 -7.58
N LYS A 28 23.15 15.20 -6.40
CA LYS A 28 23.36 13.76 -6.23
C LYS A 28 22.05 12.97 -6.33
N PHE A 29 20.95 13.51 -5.83
CA PHE A 29 19.64 12.89 -5.99
C PHE A 29 19.18 12.90 -7.44
N ASP A 30 19.34 14.02 -8.15
CA ASP A 30 19.02 14.12 -9.58
C ASP A 30 19.79 13.09 -10.42
N GLY A 31 21.09 12.91 -10.16
CA GLY A 31 21.90 11.88 -10.81
C GLY A 31 21.36 10.46 -10.59
N LYS A 32 20.99 10.12 -9.34
CA LYS A 32 20.39 8.82 -9.00
C LYS A 32 19.04 8.61 -9.69
N PHE A 33 18.20 9.65 -9.76
CA PHE A 33 16.91 9.55 -10.44
C PHE A 33 17.07 9.32 -11.94
N LYS A 34 18.00 10.02 -12.59
CA LYS A 34 18.31 9.80 -14.01
C LYS A 34 18.81 8.39 -14.29
N GLU A 35 19.66 7.85 -13.41
CA GLU A 35 20.14 6.47 -13.53
C GLU A 35 18.98 5.46 -13.37
N MET A 36 18.10 5.65 -12.39
CA MET A 36 16.90 4.83 -12.23
C MET A 36 15.99 4.86 -13.47
N ILE A 37 15.71 6.05 -14.01
CA ILE A 37 14.89 6.21 -15.22
C ILE A 37 15.52 5.47 -16.39
N ARG A 38 16.83 5.62 -16.59
CA ARG A 38 17.56 4.92 -17.65
C ARG A 38 17.49 3.40 -17.49
N MET A 39 17.67 2.89 -16.28
CA MET A 39 17.58 1.44 -16.01
C MET A 39 16.17 0.90 -16.25
N GLN A 40 15.14 1.69 -15.92
CA GLN A 40 13.75 1.36 -16.20
C GLN A 40 13.49 1.27 -17.70
N GLU A 41 13.97 2.24 -18.48
CA GLU A 41 13.80 2.27 -19.93
C GLU A 41 14.49 1.06 -20.59
N ILE A 42 15.73 0.76 -20.18
CA ILE A 42 16.45 -0.44 -20.66
C ILE A 42 15.70 -1.72 -20.29
N ALA A 43 15.22 -1.83 -19.05
CA ALA A 43 14.48 -3.00 -18.59
C ALA A 43 13.16 -3.17 -19.34
N SER A 44 12.43 -2.08 -19.58
CA SER A 44 11.17 -2.07 -20.35
C SER A 44 11.40 -2.49 -21.79
N ASN A 45 12.38 -1.89 -22.46
CA ASN A 45 12.69 -2.19 -23.86
C ASN A 45 13.21 -3.62 -24.05
N GLY A 46 14.02 -4.13 -23.10
CA GLY A 46 14.52 -5.50 -23.12
C GLY A 46 13.57 -6.55 -22.54
N TRP A 47 12.40 -6.15 -22.03
CA TRP A 47 11.47 -7.06 -21.35
C TRP A 47 10.96 -8.13 -22.29
N PHE A 48 10.48 -7.74 -23.47
CA PHE A 48 9.93 -8.66 -24.45
C PHE A 48 10.99 -9.59 -25.05
N GLU A 49 12.21 -9.11 -25.24
CA GLU A 49 13.30 -9.95 -25.74
C GLU A 49 13.67 -11.05 -24.73
N LYS A 50 13.75 -10.71 -23.43
CA LYS A 50 14.12 -11.67 -22.38
C LYS A 50 12.98 -12.58 -21.98
N TRP A 51 11.76 -12.05 -21.88
CA TRP A 51 10.60 -12.73 -21.27
C TRP A 51 9.45 -12.95 -22.25
N GLY A 52 9.63 -12.64 -23.53
CA GLY A 52 8.61 -12.82 -24.56
C GLY A 52 8.13 -14.26 -24.68
N PHE A 53 8.96 -15.24 -24.31
CA PHE A 53 8.56 -16.65 -24.25
C PHE A 53 7.50 -16.95 -23.18
N MET A 54 7.33 -16.07 -22.17
CA MET A 54 6.27 -16.18 -21.16
C MET A 54 4.95 -15.52 -21.60
N THR A 55 4.92 -14.93 -22.80
CA THR A 55 3.65 -14.43 -23.35
C THR A 55 2.68 -15.59 -23.53
N LYS A 56 1.38 -15.27 -23.43
CA LYS A 56 0.31 -16.25 -23.55
C LYS A 56 0.46 -17.09 -24.82
N ASP A 57 0.78 -16.44 -25.93
CA ASP A 57 0.90 -17.06 -27.25
C ASP A 57 2.10 -18.01 -27.33
N ALA A 58 3.26 -17.59 -26.80
CA ALA A 58 4.45 -18.44 -26.77
C ALA A 58 4.26 -19.67 -25.87
N VAL A 59 3.61 -19.48 -24.73
CA VAL A 59 3.26 -20.55 -23.79
C VAL A 59 2.24 -21.51 -24.40
N GLU A 60 1.23 -21.00 -25.12
CA GLU A 60 0.25 -21.83 -25.83
C GLU A 60 0.91 -22.69 -26.89
N LYS A 61 1.85 -22.13 -27.66
CA LYS A 61 2.61 -22.89 -28.67
C LYS A 61 3.44 -24.02 -28.05
N ILE A 62 4.11 -23.78 -26.92
CA ILE A 62 4.86 -24.83 -26.20
C ILE A 62 3.94 -25.97 -25.79
N TYR A 63 2.72 -25.67 -25.32
CA TYR A 63 1.75 -26.68 -24.95
C TYR A 63 1.22 -27.47 -26.16
N GLU A 64 1.04 -26.82 -27.31
CA GLU A 64 0.65 -27.50 -28.55
C GLU A 64 1.74 -28.47 -29.02
N GLU A 65 2.99 -28.03 -29.00
CA GLU A 65 4.16 -28.85 -29.37
C GLU A 65 4.31 -30.07 -28.44
N GLU A 66 4.14 -29.87 -27.13
CA GLU A 66 4.20 -30.95 -26.14
C GLU A 66 3.01 -31.93 -26.28
N ALA A 67 1.82 -31.42 -26.61
CA ALA A 67 0.65 -32.26 -26.86
C ALA A 67 0.84 -33.14 -28.10
N GLU A 68 1.36 -32.57 -29.19
CA GLU A 68 1.66 -33.29 -30.43
C GLU A 68 2.70 -34.39 -30.22
N GLN A 69 3.77 -34.12 -29.45
CA GLN A 69 4.77 -35.15 -29.08
C GLN A 69 4.17 -36.31 -28.29
N ARG A 70 3.11 -36.07 -27.52
CA ARG A 70 2.41 -37.08 -26.71
C ARG A 70 1.24 -37.74 -27.45
N GLY A 71 1.00 -37.39 -28.71
CA GLY A 71 -0.15 -37.89 -29.49
C GLY A 71 -1.50 -37.40 -28.97
N LEU A 72 -1.50 -36.28 -28.22
CA LEU A 72 -2.70 -35.64 -27.70
C LEU A 72 -3.18 -34.56 -28.69
N ASP A 73 -4.45 -34.18 -28.55
CA ASP A 73 -5.04 -33.08 -29.31
C ASP A 73 -4.33 -31.76 -28.99
N LYS A 74 -4.11 -30.90 -29.99
CA LYS A 74 -3.39 -29.61 -29.83
C LYS A 74 -4.07 -28.71 -28.79
N ASP A 75 -5.40 -28.77 -28.76
CA ASP A 75 -6.23 -28.04 -27.81
C ASP A 75 -6.38 -28.71 -26.44
N PHE A 76 -5.69 -29.83 -26.17
CA PHE A 76 -5.87 -30.62 -24.95
C PHE A 76 -5.71 -29.78 -23.67
N MET A 77 -4.65 -28.97 -23.60
CA MET A 77 -4.38 -28.12 -22.43
C MET A 77 -5.42 -27.01 -22.26
N LYS A 78 -5.92 -26.45 -23.37
CA LYS A 78 -6.98 -25.44 -23.37
C LYS A 78 -8.31 -26.01 -22.89
N LYS A 79 -8.67 -27.21 -23.37
CA LYS A 79 -9.86 -27.97 -22.96
C LYS A 79 -9.79 -28.37 -21.48
N ARG A 80 -8.61 -28.76 -21.00
CA ARG A 80 -8.38 -29.07 -19.58
C ARG A 80 -8.58 -27.86 -18.67
N ARG A 81 -8.10 -26.66 -19.06
CA ARG A 81 -8.31 -25.42 -18.31
C ARG A 81 -9.79 -25.01 -18.27
N MET A 82 -10.47 -25.03 -19.42
CA MET A 82 -11.91 -24.71 -19.51
C MET A 82 -12.78 -25.59 -18.60
N ARG A 83 -12.44 -26.87 -18.41
CA ARG A 83 -13.15 -27.75 -17.46
C ARG A 83 -12.98 -27.32 -16.00
N SER A 84 -11.86 -26.70 -15.66
CA SER A 84 -11.59 -26.14 -14.33
C SER A 84 -12.34 -24.81 -14.12
N ASP A 85 -12.40 -23.97 -15.16
CA ASP A 85 -13.00 -22.63 -15.09
C ASP A 85 -14.51 -22.67 -14.93
N ASN A 86 -15.19 -23.73 -15.41
CA ASN A 86 -16.62 -23.94 -15.16
C ASN A 86 -16.98 -24.13 -13.66
N LYS A 87 -15.98 -24.34 -12.79
CA LYS A 87 -16.16 -24.37 -11.32
C LYS A 87 -15.96 -23.00 -10.66
N ILE A 88 -15.43 -22.02 -11.38
CA ILE A 88 -15.20 -20.64 -10.94
C ILE A 88 -16.21 -19.74 -11.67
N THR A 89 -17.49 -20.08 -11.60
CA THR A 89 -18.58 -19.29 -12.18
C THR A 89 -19.12 -18.22 -11.24
N GLU A 90 -18.60 -18.14 -10.02
CA GLU A 90 -18.72 -16.91 -9.23
C GLU A 90 -17.68 -15.93 -9.75
N GLU A 91 -18.01 -15.32 -10.89
CA GLU A 91 -17.43 -14.07 -11.32
C GLU A 91 -17.56 -13.09 -10.15
N THR A 92 -16.54 -13.02 -9.30
CA THR A 92 -16.31 -11.85 -8.47
C THR A 92 -16.23 -10.71 -9.47
N LYS A 93 -17.33 -9.98 -9.64
CA LYS A 93 -17.44 -8.81 -10.50
C LYS A 93 -16.42 -7.81 -10.02
N PHE A 94 -15.19 -7.95 -10.48
CA PHE A 94 -14.07 -7.12 -10.07
C PHE A 94 -14.24 -5.81 -10.81
N THR A 95 -15.03 -4.94 -10.21
CA THR A 95 -14.96 -3.53 -10.49
C THR A 95 -14.75 -2.84 -9.16
N PRO A 96 -13.81 -1.88 -9.12
CA PRO A 96 -13.76 -0.89 -10.21
C PRO A 96 -12.43 -0.73 -10.92
N LYS A 97 -12.52 -0.03 -12.06
CA LYS A 97 -11.38 0.52 -12.80
C LYS A 97 -10.58 1.40 -11.84
N SER A 98 -9.52 0.85 -11.27
CA SER A 98 -8.39 1.66 -10.81
C SER A 98 -7.87 2.46 -12.01
N GLY A 99 -7.15 3.56 -11.76
CA GLY A 99 -6.57 4.40 -12.82
C GLY A 99 -5.61 3.67 -13.78
N PRO A 100 -4.75 4.37 -14.52
CA PRO A 100 -3.63 3.74 -15.21
C PRO A 100 -2.66 3.10 -14.20
N VAL A 101 -2.12 1.92 -14.52
CA VAL A 101 -1.11 1.23 -13.71
C VAL A 101 0.11 2.15 -13.58
N PRO A 102 0.65 2.40 -12.38
CA PRO A 102 1.82 3.25 -12.22
C PRO A 102 3.04 2.60 -12.84
N ASP A 103 3.82 3.39 -13.56
CA ASP A 103 5.07 2.92 -14.17
C ASP A 103 6.13 2.57 -13.11
N LEU A 104 6.02 3.15 -11.92
CA LEU A 104 6.95 2.96 -10.81
C LEU A 104 6.44 1.91 -9.82
N SER A 105 7.34 1.03 -9.38
CA SER A 105 7.05 0.05 -8.32
C SER A 105 6.68 0.70 -6.99
N SER A 106 7.25 1.86 -6.68
CA SER A 106 6.86 2.68 -5.53
C SER A 106 5.43 3.23 -5.68
N GLY A 107 5.04 3.59 -6.91
CA GLY A 107 3.69 4.02 -7.23
C GLY A 107 2.67 2.90 -7.10
N MET A 108 3.09 1.64 -7.26
CA MET A 108 2.25 0.45 -7.08
C MET A 108 1.80 0.27 -5.62
N VAL A 109 2.60 0.72 -4.65
CA VAL A 109 2.27 0.63 -3.23
C VAL A 109 1.10 1.57 -2.92
N GLY A 110 -0.01 0.98 -2.50
CA GLY A 110 -1.22 1.72 -2.17
C GLY A 110 -1.97 2.26 -3.39
N TRP A 111 -1.51 2.04 -4.63
CA TRP A 111 -2.14 2.57 -5.85
C TRP A 111 -3.65 2.39 -5.90
N ARG A 112 -4.12 1.17 -5.60
CA ARG A 112 -5.55 0.84 -5.59
C ARG A 112 -6.26 1.41 -4.36
N SER A 113 -5.61 1.44 -3.19
CA SER A 113 -6.19 1.96 -1.96
C SER A 113 -6.15 3.48 -1.83
N SER A 114 -5.36 4.16 -2.67
CA SER A 114 -5.32 5.63 -2.75
C SER A 114 -6.64 6.22 -3.24
N ASP A 115 -7.42 5.45 -4.01
CA ASP A 115 -8.77 5.84 -4.37
C ASP A 115 -9.68 5.83 -3.14
N ILE A 116 -10.37 6.94 -2.89
CA ILE A 116 -11.30 7.12 -1.75
C ILE A 116 -12.32 5.97 -1.67
N LYS A 117 -12.72 5.41 -2.82
CA LYS A 117 -13.69 4.31 -2.90
C LYS A 117 -13.13 2.95 -2.43
N TYR A 118 -11.81 2.73 -2.51
CA TYR A 118 -11.13 1.48 -2.09
C TYR A 118 -10.16 1.68 -0.94
N ASN A 119 -10.19 2.86 -0.31
CA ASN A 119 -9.35 3.11 0.85
C ASN A 119 -9.69 2.10 1.96
N LEU A 120 -8.67 1.38 2.40
CA LEU A 120 -8.74 0.40 3.48
C LEU A 120 -8.60 1.07 4.85
N GLU A 121 -8.06 2.29 4.89
CA GLU A 121 -7.99 3.14 6.08
C GLU A 121 -9.36 3.75 6.39
N LYS A 122 -10.37 2.91 6.64
CA LYS A 122 -11.69 3.36 7.11
C LYS A 122 -11.73 3.58 8.61
N VAL A 123 -10.69 3.15 9.32
CA VAL A 123 -10.52 3.21 10.77
C VAL A 123 -9.04 3.33 11.11
N GLY A 124 -8.71 4.04 12.18
CA GLY A 124 -7.33 4.16 12.70
C GLY A 124 -6.94 5.59 13.09
N PRO A 125 -5.78 5.80 13.73
CA PRO A 125 -5.33 7.12 14.19
C PRO A 125 -5.14 8.15 13.07
N LEU A 126 -4.90 7.67 11.84
CA LEU A 126 -4.68 8.49 10.64
C LEU A 126 -5.95 8.69 9.80
N TYR A 127 -7.04 7.98 10.11
CA TYR A 127 -8.30 8.13 9.40
C TYR A 127 -8.98 9.46 9.76
N VAL A 128 -9.11 10.34 8.77
CA VAL A 128 -9.91 11.57 8.88
C VAL A 128 -11.34 11.24 8.44
N SER A 129 -12.25 11.09 9.40
CA SER A 129 -13.65 10.85 9.10
C SER A 129 -14.26 12.06 8.34
N PRO A 130 -15.17 11.83 7.38
CA PRO A 130 -15.94 12.91 6.78
C PRO A 130 -16.59 13.72 7.89
N ARG A 131 -16.47 15.06 7.81
CA ARG A 131 -16.92 16.03 8.82
C ARG A 131 -18.42 15.96 9.21
N ARG A 132 -19.19 15.05 8.60
CA ARG A 132 -20.57 14.71 8.95
C ARG A 132 -20.68 13.78 10.18
N TYR A 133 -19.63 13.04 10.51
CA TYR A 133 -19.57 12.13 11.66
C TYR A 133 -18.84 12.72 12.87
N MET A 134 -18.40 13.98 12.77
CA MET A 134 -17.94 14.73 13.93
C MET A 134 -19.18 15.30 14.60
N ASP A 135 -19.29 15.12 15.92
CA ASP A 135 -20.35 15.74 16.69
C ASP A 135 -20.40 17.24 16.38
N PRO A 136 -21.60 17.81 16.14
CA PRO A 136 -21.73 19.24 15.89
C PRO A 136 -21.14 20.04 17.05
N PRO A 137 -20.62 21.26 16.78
CA PRO A 137 -20.15 22.13 17.86
C PRO A 137 -21.26 22.32 18.89
N LEU A 138 -20.92 22.11 20.16
CA LEU A 138 -21.88 22.27 21.26
C LEU A 138 -22.44 23.71 21.23
N ARG A 139 -23.75 23.84 21.31
CA ARG A 139 -24.37 25.15 21.51
C ARG A 139 -24.12 25.57 22.96
N PRO A 140 -24.21 26.87 23.28
CA PRO A 140 -23.97 27.37 24.65
C PRO A 140 -24.85 26.73 25.74
N GLN A 141 -25.94 26.06 25.36
CA GLN A 141 -26.89 25.41 26.26
C GLN A 141 -26.68 23.89 26.39
N ASP A 142 -25.81 23.30 25.55
CA ASP A 142 -25.59 21.86 25.52
C ASP A 142 -24.50 21.48 26.55
N ILE A 143 -24.72 20.43 27.33
CA ILE A 143 -23.79 19.94 28.35
C ILE A 143 -22.78 18.97 27.70
N ASP A 144 -21.47 19.20 27.88
CA ASP A 144 -20.43 18.28 27.38
C ASP A 144 -20.34 17.02 28.25
N LEU A 145 -21.08 15.98 27.86
CA LEU A 145 -21.09 14.69 28.55
C LEU A 145 -19.82 13.87 28.31
N ARG A 146 -18.91 14.27 27.39
CA ARG A 146 -17.73 13.48 27.02
C ARG A 146 -16.65 13.45 28.10
N HIS A 147 -16.67 14.42 29.02
CA HIS A 147 -15.67 14.58 30.09
C HIS A 147 -16.28 14.49 31.49
N GLN A 148 -17.45 13.86 31.65
CA GLN A 148 -18.12 13.78 32.93
C GLN A 148 -17.27 13.02 33.96
N LYS A 149 -16.72 13.76 34.93
CA LYS A 149 -16.00 13.19 36.07
C LYS A 149 -17.01 12.83 37.15
N PHE A 150 -17.12 11.54 37.46
CA PHE A 150 -17.89 11.08 38.61
C PHE A 150 -17.08 11.30 39.88
N ILE A 151 -17.65 12.03 40.83
CA ILE A 151 -17.13 12.12 42.19
C ILE A 151 -17.87 11.07 43.00
N PHE A 152 -17.15 10.07 43.48
CA PHE A 152 -17.68 9.11 44.45
C PHE A 152 -17.45 9.68 45.85
N LEU A 153 -18.53 10.10 46.50
CA LEU A 153 -18.54 10.36 47.94
C LEU A 153 -18.88 9.03 48.62
N GLY A 154 -17.89 8.45 49.30
CA GLY A 154 -18.06 7.28 50.15
C GLY A 154 -18.80 7.63 51.44
#